data_AF-A0A969RT83-F1
#
_entry.id   AF-A0A969RT83-F1
#
_cell.length_a   1.000
_cell.length_b   1.000
_cell.length_c   1.000
_cell.angle_alpha   90.00
_cell.angle_beta   90.00
_cell.angle_gamma   90.00
#
_symmetry.space_group_name_H-M   'P 1'
#
loop_
_entity.id
_entity.type
_entity.pdbx_description
1 polymer ?
#
loop_
_entity_poly.entity_id
_entity_poly.type
_entity_poly.pdbx_seq_one_letter_code
_entity_poly.pdbx_strand_id
1 'polypeptide(L)'
;MAIAIFFGLTCYGWLLFRANSLDQIITFTKILLTDFGNFSLSMPKPTLSGLLGLIVLIIYEFVEYQAKNAHFYSRYPAVLRGAFYGILTLLILIGTSNVQAQFIYFQF
;
A
#
# COMPACT_ATOMS: atom_id res chain seq x y z
N MET A 1 24.54 8.57 7.28
CA MET A 1 24.40 7.91 8.61
C MET A 1 23.49 8.68 9.56
N ALA A 2 23.64 9.99 9.75
CA ALA A 2 22.81 10.77 10.68
C ALA A 2 21.29 10.64 10.47
N ILE A 3 20.84 10.62 9.20
CA ILE A 3 19.42 10.49 8.84
C ILE A 3 18.84 9.14 9.31
N ALA A 4 19.57 8.04 9.11
CA ALA A 4 19.13 6.70 9.51
C ALA A 4 19.01 6.57 11.03
N ILE A 5 19.94 7.18 11.78
CA ILE A 5 19.91 7.20 13.24
C ILE A 5 18.73 8.01 13.74
N PHE A 6 18.54 9.24 13.22
CA PHE A 6 17.42 10.10 13.60
C PHE A 6 16.06 9.44 13.30
N PHE A 7 15.95 8.82 12.12
CA PHE A 7 14.76 8.06 11.72
C PHE A 7 14.50 6.88 12.66
N GLY A 8 15.51 6.06 12.94
CA GLY A 8 15.39 4.92 13.86
C GLY A 8 14.96 5.34 15.27
N LEU A 9 15.52 6.45 15.78
CA LEU A 9 15.16 7.01 17.09
C LEU A 9 13.71 7.52 17.12
N THR A 10 13.26 8.16 16.04
CA THR A 10 11.88 8.64 15.90
C THR A 10 10.88 7.49 15.85
N CYS A 11 11.16 6.45 15.05
CA CYS A 11 10.33 5.26 14.95
C CYS A 11 10.27 4.49 16.28
N TYR A 12 11.40 4.36 16.98
CA TYR A 12 11.43 3.71 18.29
C TYR A 12 10.64 4.50 19.34
N GLY A 13 10.74 5.83 19.33
CA GLY A 13 9.95 6.69 20.20
C GLY A 13 8.44 6.51 19.99
N TRP A 14 7.98 6.46 18.73
CA TRP A 14 6.56 6.19 18.42
C TRP A 14 6.07 4.83 18.93
N LEU A 15 6.92 3.81 18.86
CA LEU A 15 6.59 2.47 19.33
C LEU A 15 6.46 2.45 20.87
N LEU A 16 7.34 3.15 21.59
CA LEU A 16 7.26 3.28 23.06
C LEU A 16 5.95 3.94 23.52
N PHE A 17 5.52 5.02 22.86
CA PHE A 17 4.26 5.69 23.20
C PHE A 17 3.01 4.85 22.91
N ARG A 18 3.13 3.82 22.05
CA ARG A 18 2.04 2.90 21.71
C ARG A 18 1.94 1.71 22.67
N ALA A 19 2.99 1.43 23.44
CA ALA A 19 3.00 0.28 24.35
C ALA A 19 2.16 0.58 25.60
N ASN A 20 1.31 -0.37 25.98
CA ASN A 20 0.44 -0.25 27.16
C ASN A 20 1.08 -0.83 28.43
N SER A 21 2.24 -1.48 28.32
CA SER A 21 2.95 -2.12 29.44
C SER A 21 4.46 -2.19 29.22
N LEU A 22 5.22 -2.32 30.30
CA LEU A 22 6.68 -2.53 30.25
C LEU A 22 7.05 -3.85 29.56
N ASP A 23 6.20 -4.88 29.70
CA ASP A 23 6.38 -6.17 29.05
C ASP A 23 6.28 -6.08 27.52
N GLN A 24 5.34 -5.27 27.00
CA GLN A 24 5.24 -5.00 25.56
C GLN A 24 6.48 -4.29 25.02
N ILE A 25 7.05 -3.34 25.76
CA ILE A 25 8.27 -2.64 25.36
C ILE A 25 9.44 -3.62 25.20
N ILE A 26 9.63 -4.52 26.17
CA ILE A 26 10.70 -5.53 26.12
C ILE A 26 10.51 -6.45 24.91
N THR A 27 9.26 -6.85 24.65
CA THR A 27 8.92 -7.71 23.51
C THR A 27 9.21 -7.02 22.19
N PHE A 28 8.78 -5.77 22.01
CA PHE A 28 9.04 -5.03 20.77
C PHE A 28 10.52 -4.74 20.53
N THR A 29 11.27 -4.37 21.57
CA THR A 29 12.73 -4.16 21.45
C THR A 29 13.45 -5.47 21.09
N LYS A 30 13.00 -6.60 21.65
CA LYS A 30 13.53 -7.92 21.31
C LYS A 30 13.23 -8.28 19.85
N ILE A 31 12.00 -8.05 19.36
CA ILE A 31 11.65 -8.27 17.94
C ILE A 31 12.56 -7.44 17.03
N LEU A 32 12.77 -6.16 17.36
CA LEU A 32 13.55 -5.23 16.53
C LEU A 32 15.04 -5.61 16.41
N LEU A 33 15.59 -6.29 17.41
CA LEU A 33 17.00 -6.71 17.46
C LEU A 33 17.25 -8.16 17.05
N THR A 34 16.27 -9.05 17.25
CA THR A 34 16.45 -10.50 17.10
C THR A 34 15.63 -11.12 15.98
N ASP A 35 14.56 -10.46 15.52
CA ASP A 35 13.62 -11.03 14.55
C ASP A 35 13.86 -10.52 13.12
N PHE A 36 15.12 -10.54 12.68
CA PHE A 36 15.53 -10.26 11.29
C PHE A 36 15.32 -11.47 10.37
N GLY A 37 14.14 -12.10 10.42
CA GLY A 37 13.89 -13.32 9.65
C GLY A 37 12.44 -13.77 9.59
N ASN A 38 11.61 -13.39 10.56
CA ASN A 38 10.17 -13.63 10.49
C ASN A 38 9.48 -12.53 9.67
N PHE A 39 9.76 -12.50 8.36
CA PHE A 39 8.94 -11.78 7.38
C PHE A 39 7.64 -12.55 7.14
N SER A 40 6.89 -12.85 8.21
CA SER A 40 5.48 -13.16 8.07
C SER A 40 4.82 -11.88 7.56
N LEU A 41 4.79 -11.76 6.24
CA LEU A 41 4.02 -10.75 5.52
C LEU A 41 2.56 -10.99 5.87
N SER A 42 2.16 -10.40 7.00
CA SER A 42 0.78 -10.24 7.42
C SER A 42 0.14 -9.14 6.58
N MET A 43 0.39 -9.19 5.27
CA MET A 43 -0.21 -8.29 4.32
C MET A 43 -1.61 -8.84 4.07
N PRO A 44 -2.67 -8.06 4.38
CA PRO A 44 -4.02 -8.50 4.11
C PRO A 44 -4.12 -8.84 2.62
N LYS A 45 -4.74 -9.98 2.31
CA LYS A 45 -4.93 -10.41 0.92
C LYS A 45 -5.56 -9.24 0.14
N PRO A 46 -5.02 -8.90 -1.05
CA PRO A 46 -5.58 -7.83 -1.84
C PRO A 46 -7.06 -8.12 -2.09
N THR A 47 -7.87 -7.09 -2.00
CA THR A 47 -9.30 -7.17 -2.26
C THR A 47 -9.54 -7.57 -3.71
N LEU A 48 -10.68 -8.20 -3.98
CA LEU A 48 -11.04 -8.60 -5.35
C LEU A 48 -11.04 -7.39 -6.30
N SER A 49 -11.50 -6.22 -5.85
CA SER A 49 -11.48 -4.98 -6.63
C SER A 49 -10.05 -4.51 -6.95
N GLY A 50 -9.13 -4.61 -5.99
CA GLY A 50 -7.71 -4.28 -6.21
C GLY A 50 -7.03 -5.24 -7.18
N LEU A 51 -7.34 -6.54 -7.07
CA LEU A 51 -6.83 -7.55 -7.99
C LEU A 51 -7.34 -7.32 -9.43
N LEU A 52 -8.62 -7.01 -9.58
CA LEU A 52 -9.22 -6.67 -10.88
C LEU A 52 -8.60 -5.40 -11.48
N GLY A 53 -8.41 -4.35 -10.68
CA GLY A 53 -7.73 -3.12 -11.12
C GLY A 53 -6.32 -3.39 -11.62
N LEU A 54 -5.56 -4.23 -10.90
CA LEU A 54 -4.21 -4.64 -11.30
C LEU A 54 -4.21 -5.40 -12.64
N ILE A 55 -5.10 -6.38 -12.81
CA ILE A 55 -5.20 -7.17 -14.06
C ILE A 55 -5.54 -6.26 -15.24
N VAL A 56 -6.47 -5.32 -15.06
CA VAL A 56 -6.84 -4.35 -16.10
C VAL A 56 -5.66 -3.47 -16.50
N LEU A 57 -4.85 -3.01 -15.53
CA LEU A 57 -3.62 -2.26 -15.81
C LEU A 57 -2.61 -3.08 -16.61
N ILE A 58 -2.37 -4.33 -16.21
CA ILE A 58 -1.40 -5.21 -16.90
C ILE A 58 -1.84 -5.46 -18.35
N ILE A 59 -3.12 -5.74 -18.59
CA ILE A 59 -3.65 -5.93 -19.94
C ILE A 59 -3.49 -4.66 -20.77
N TYR A 60 -3.81 -3.51 -20.18
CA TYR A 60 -3.69 -2.21 -20.85
C TYR A 60 -2.24 -1.90 -21.24
N GLU A 61 -1.28 -2.12 -20.34
CA GLU A 61 0.15 -1.94 -20.60
C GLU A 61 0.67 -2.92 -21.66
N PHE A 62 0.21 -4.17 -21.63
CA PHE A 62 0.56 -5.15 -22.65
C PHE A 62 0.04 -4.78 -24.05
N VAL A 63 -1.19 -4.26 -24.13
CA VAL A 63 -1.78 -3.78 -25.38
C VAL A 63 -1.03 -2.55 -25.91
N GLU A 64 -0.67 -1.61 -25.04
CA GLU A 64 0.16 -0.45 -25.43
C GLU A 64 1.53 -0.92 -25.95
N TYR A 65 2.18 -1.83 -25.22
CA TYR A 65 3.49 -2.36 -25.59
C TYR A 65 3.47 -3.05 -26.96
N GLN A 66 2.44 -3.86 -27.23
CA GLN A 66 2.25 -4.51 -28.53
C GLN A 66 1.92 -3.51 -29.65
N ALA A 67 1.19 -2.43 -29.35
CA ALA A 67 0.87 -1.40 -30.32
C ALA A 67 2.10 -0.59 -30.78
N LYS A 68 3.22 -0.63 -30.02
CA LYS A 68 4.48 0.09 -30.29
C LYS A 68 4.29 1.58 -30.62
N ASN A 69 3.20 2.17 -30.11
CA ASN A 69 2.79 3.51 -30.46
C ASN A 69 2.39 4.25 -29.18
N ALA A 70 3.21 5.22 -28.80
CA ALA A 70 2.99 6.06 -27.62
C ALA A 70 1.68 6.87 -27.68
N HIS A 71 1.07 7.01 -28.86
CA HIS A 71 -0.19 7.75 -29.05
C HIS A 71 -1.40 6.84 -29.25
N PHE A 72 -1.33 5.55 -28.88
CA PHE A 72 -2.43 4.59 -28.98
C PHE A 72 -3.75 5.14 -28.39
N TYR A 73 -3.64 5.92 -27.32
CA TYR A 73 -4.75 6.54 -26.59
C TYR A 73 -5.47 7.67 -27.35
N SER A 74 -4.82 8.26 -28.36
CA SER A 74 -5.38 9.37 -29.15
C SER A 74 -6.43 8.90 -30.15
N ARG A 75 -6.52 7.58 -30.40
CA ARG A 75 -7.46 6.99 -31.35
C ARG A 75 -8.91 6.96 -30.84
N TYR A 76 -9.11 7.10 -29.53
CA TYR A 76 -10.41 7.03 -28.88
C TYR A 76 -10.93 8.42 -28.50
N PRO A 77 -12.26 8.65 -28.54
CA PRO A 77 -12.84 9.92 -28.13
C PRO A 77 -12.55 10.21 -26.65
N ALA A 78 -12.37 11.48 -26.31
CA ALA A 78 -11.95 11.92 -24.98
C ALA A 78 -12.86 11.38 -23.85
N VAL A 79 -14.16 11.23 -24.12
CA VAL A 79 -15.15 10.71 -23.17
C VAL A 79 -14.87 9.24 -22.80
N LEU A 80 -14.57 8.39 -23.79
CA LEU A 80 -14.31 6.96 -23.55
C LEU A 80 -13.00 6.77 -22.77
N ARG A 81 -11.98 7.56 -23.11
CA ARG A 81 -10.71 7.57 -22.39
C ARG A 81 -10.87 8.00 -20.94
N GLY A 82 -11.63 9.08 -20.71
CA GLY A 82 -11.95 9.56 -19.37
C GLY A 82 -12.74 8.54 -18.54
N ALA A 83 -13.73 7.89 -19.14
CA ALA A 83 -14.50 6.84 -18.48
C ALA A 83 -13.61 5.63 -18.09
N PHE A 84 -12.72 5.20 -18.99
CA PHE A 84 -11.79 4.10 -18.71
C PHE A 84 -10.85 4.41 -17.54
N TYR A 85 -10.21 5.58 -17.54
CA TYR A 85 -9.36 6.00 -16.42
C TYR A 85 -10.16 6.19 -15.13
N GLY A 86 -11.36 6.74 -15.20
CA GLY A 86 -12.25 6.88 -14.04
C GLY A 86 -12.60 5.53 -13.41
N ILE A 87 -12.96 4.54 -14.22
CA ILE A 87 -13.25 3.17 -13.75
C ILE A 87 -12.00 2.53 -13.12
N LEU A 88 -10.84 2.67 -13.75
CA LEU A 88 -9.57 2.17 -13.22
C LEU A 88 -9.23 2.78 -11.86
N THR A 89 -9.32 4.11 -11.76
CA THR A 89 -9.09 4.83 -10.50
C THR A 89 -10.08 4.39 -9.43
N LEU A 90 -11.37 4.24 -9.76
CA LEU A 90 -12.37 3.75 -8.81
C LEU A 90 -12.09 2.31 -8.34
N LEU A 91 -11.72 1.40 -9.24
CA LEU A 91 -11.38 0.02 -8.88
C LEU A 91 -10.20 -0.04 -7.90
N ILE A 92 -9.18 0.79 -8.12
CA ILE A 92 -8.02 0.89 -7.23
C ILE A 92 -8.42 1.48 -5.86
N LEU A 93 -9.20 2.57 -5.85
CA LEU A 93 -9.63 3.23 -4.62
C LEU A 93 -10.54 2.34 -3.76
N ILE A 94 -11.51 1.66 -4.38
CA ILE A 94 -12.35 0.67 -3.69
C ILE A 94 -11.48 -0.50 -3.19
N GLY A 95 -10.47 -0.86 -3.97
CA GLY A 95 -9.53 -1.91 -3.62
C GLY A 95 -8.71 -1.61 -2.37
N THR A 96 -8.33 -0.35 -2.15
CA THR A 96 -7.53 0.10 -0.98
C THR A 96 -8.40 0.46 0.23
N SER A 97 -9.69 0.76 0.03
CA SER A 97 -10.60 1.23 1.08
C SER A 97 -11.10 0.17 2.08
N ASN A 98 -10.66 -1.09 1.97
CA ASN A 98 -11.11 -2.17 2.87
C ASN A 98 -10.36 -2.25 4.21
N VAL A 99 -9.35 -1.39 4.42
CA VAL A 99 -8.73 -1.28 5.74
C VAL A 99 -9.61 -0.36 6.56
N GLN A 100 -10.26 -0.91 7.59
CA GLN A 100 -10.91 -0.12 8.63
C GLN A 100 -9.90 0.94 9.07
N ALA A 101 -10.16 2.21 8.75
CA ALA A 101 -9.36 3.32 9.23
C ALA A 101 -9.60 3.43 10.73
N GLN A 102 -8.94 2.56 11.50
CA GLN A 102 -8.93 2.66 12.94
C GLN A 102 -8.08 3.88 13.24
N PHE A 103 -8.75 5.01 13.44
CA PHE A 103 -8.13 6.23 13.91
C PHE A 103 -7.31 5.87 15.14
N ILE A 104 -6.01 6.14 15.09
CA ILE A 104 -5.03 5.81 16.15
C ILE A 104 -5.48 6.37 17.52
N TYR A 105 -6.32 7.41 17.52
CA TYR A 105 -6.86 8.08 18.70
C TYR A 105 -8.09 7.42 19.35
N PHE A 106 -8.79 6.52 18.65
CA PHE A 106 -9.98 5.82 19.18
C PHE A 106 -9.64 4.36 19.52
N GLN A 107 -8.62 4.19 20.36
CA GLN A 107 -8.31 2.94 21.03
C GLN A 107 -8.87 3.02 22.46
N PHE A 108 -10.19 2.87 22.60
CA PHE A 108 -10.83 2.57 23.88
C PHE A 108 -11.56 1.24 23.77
#